data_AF-A0A2A9FAR9-F1
#
_entry.id   AF-A0A2A9FAR9-F1
#
_cell.length_a   1.000
_cell.length_b   1.000
_cell.length_c   1.000
_cell.angle_alpha   90.00
_cell.angle_beta   90.00
_cell.angle_gamma   90.00
#
_symmetry.space_group_name_H-M   'P 1'
#
loop_
_entity.id
_entity.type
_entity.pdbx_description
1 polymer ?
#
loop_
_entity_poly.entity_id
_entity_poly.type
_entity_poly.pdbx_seq_one_letter_code
_entity_poly.pdbx_strand_id
1 'polypeptide(L)'
;MLFEQILATDRGPAVPQLTPTLILDRTQIHGLLATGHPYLDEAFDAIVNNGTVAIQLVTLIPLTGTEVRQAQTSGLDTLEATDPALLDVTRAD
;
A
#
# COMPACT_ATOMS: atom_id res chain seq x y z
N MET A 1 -10.70 -14.06 4.27
CA MET A 1 -9.61 -14.87 3.69
C MET A 1 -8.61 -13.97 2.93
N LEU A 2 -8.18 -12.86 3.55
CA LEU A 2 -7.32 -11.83 2.92
C LEU A 2 -5.83 -12.17 3.06
N PHE A 3 -5.43 -12.65 4.24
CA PHE A 3 -4.03 -12.95 4.57
C PHE A 3 -3.42 -14.12 3.78
N GLU A 4 -4.22 -15.10 3.38
CA GLU A 4 -3.76 -16.28 2.61
C GLU A 4 -3.35 -15.90 1.17
N GLN A 5 -3.90 -14.84 0.58
CA GLN A 5 -3.52 -14.39 -0.77
C GLN A 5 -2.23 -13.58 -0.78
N ILE A 6 -1.86 -12.94 0.34
CA ILE A 6 -0.62 -12.15 0.48
C ILE A 6 0.61 -13.06 0.43
N LEU A 7 0.50 -14.31 0.89
CA LEU A 7 1.62 -15.23 1.07
C LEU A 7 1.81 -16.23 -0.09
N ALA A 8 0.88 -16.31 -1.04
CA ALA A 8 0.87 -17.37 -2.07
C ALA A 8 1.77 -17.09 -3.29
N THR A 9 2.45 -15.94 -3.34
CA THR A 9 3.21 -15.54 -4.54
C THR A 9 4.70 -15.66 -4.28
N ASP A 10 5.29 -16.75 -4.74
CA ASP A 10 6.74 -17.02 -4.77
C ASP A 10 7.47 -16.13 -5.81
N ARG A 11 7.08 -14.86 -5.94
CA ARG A 11 7.55 -13.92 -6.98
C ARG A 11 7.57 -12.49 -6.49
N GLY A 12 8.78 -11.96 -6.27
CA GLY A 12 9.08 -10.53 -6.35
C GLY A 12 8.22 -9.61 -5.46
N PRO A 13 8.31 -8.29 -5.66
CA PRO A 13 7.59 -7.32 -4.83
C PRO A 13 6.08 -7.57 -4.88
N ALA A 14 5.43 -7.46 -3.73
CA ALA A 14 3.98 -7.65 -3.60
C ALA A 14 3.24 -6.73 -4.59
N VAL A 15 2.37 -7.32 -5.42
CA VAL A 15 1.50 -6.54 -6.31
C VAL A 15 0.65 -5.60 -5.46
N PRO A 16 0.61 -4.29 -5.75
CA PRO A 16 -0.16 -3.35 -4.95
C PRO A 16 -1.64 -3.73 -4.88
N GLN A 17 -2.23 -3.70 -3.68
CA GLN A 17 -3.64 -4.07 -3.45
C GLN A 17 -4.41 -2.94 -2.76
N LEU A 18 -5.52 -2.51 -3.37
CA LEU A 18 -6.41 -1.48 -2.84
C LEU A 18 -7.60 -2.10 -2.11
N THR A 19 -7.82 -1.70 -0.85
CA THR A 19 -9.00 -2.08 -0.05
C THR A 19 -9.77 -0.84 0.39
N PRO A 20 -10.96 -0.57 -0.19
CA PRO A 20 -11.83 0.52 0.25
C PRO A 20 -12.52 0.15 1.56
N THR A 21 -12.19 0.82 2.65
CA THR A 21 -12.85 0.69 3.95
C THR A 21 -12.53 1.90 4.81
N LEU A 22 -13.48 2.36 5.62
CA LEU A 22 -13.19 3.36 6.65
C LEU A 22 -12.29 2.69 7.70
N ILE A 23 -11.06 3.19 7.88
CA ILE A 23 -10.09 2.59 8.81
C ILE A 23 -9.96 3.42 10.08
N LEU A 24 -9.95 4.74 9.92
CA LEU A 24 -9.71 5.68 11.01
C LEU A 24 -10.91 6.61 11.15
N ASP A 25 -11.59 6.52 12.29
CA ASP A 25 -12.74 7.37 12.58
C ASP A 25 -12.33 8.85 12.60
N ARG A 26 -13.23 9.72 12.14
CA ARG A 26 -13.03 11.18 12.05
C ARG A 26 -11.86 11.63 11.16
N THR A 27 -11.42 10.79 10.23
CA THR A 27 -10.47 11.16 9.17
C THR A 27 -11.13 11.06 7.81
N GLN A 28 -10.47 11.59 6.78
CA GLN A 28 -10.89 11.37 5.39
C GLN A 28 -10.35 10.05 4.84
N ILE A 29 -9.79 9.17 5.67
CA ILE A 29 -9.19 7.90 5.22
C ILE A 29 -10.28 6.85 4.98
N HIS A 30 -10.44 6.47 3.71
CA HIS A 30 -11.46 5.56 3.22
C HIS A 30 -10.90 4.33 2.50
N GLY A 31 -9.57 4.13 2.50
CA GLY A 31 -8.98 2.90 1.99
C GLY A 31 -7.56 2.66 2.47
N LEU A 32 -7.07 1.45 2.19
CA LEU A 32 -5.67 1.05 2.35
C LEU A 32 -5.11 0.59 1.01
N LEU A 33 -3.89 1.02 0.71
CA LEU A 33 -3.05 0.45 -0.32
C LEU A 33 -1.96 -0.40 0.33
N ALA A 34 -1.94 -1.70 0.06
CA ALA A 34 -0.87 -2.59 0.47
C ALA A 34 0.17 -2.67 -0.65
N THR A 35 1.38 -2.17 -0.41
CA THR A 35 2.48 -2.10 -1.40
C THR A 35 3.85 -2.06 -0.71
N GLY A 36 4.94 -1.97 -1.47
CA GLY A 36 6.27 -1.66 -0.93
C GLY A 36 6.33 -0.30 -0.23
N HIS A 37 7.34 -0.06 0.60
CA HIS A 37 7.41 1.19 1.35
C HIS A 37 7.64 2.40 0.40
N PRO A 38 6.85 3.49 0.50
CA PRO A 38 6.84 4.56 -0.52
C PRO A 38 8.13 5.38 -0.59
N TYR A 39 8.95 5.35 0.46
CA TYR A 39 10.18 6.14 0.56
C TYR A 39 11.45 5.31 0.73
N LEU A 40 11.31 3.99 0.81
CA LEU A 40 12.44 3.08 1.00
C LEU A 40 12.49 2.12 -0.19
N ASP A 41 13.66 1.54 -0.42
CA ASP A 41 13.86 0.63 -1.55
C ASP A 41 13.43 -0.80 -1.22
N GLU A 42 13.52 -1.68 -2.22
CA GLU A 42 13.18 -3.10 -2.08
C GLU A 42 14.00 -3.82 -0.98
N ALA A 43 15.17 -3.28 -0.60
CA ALA A 43 15.98 -3.84 0.48
C ALA A 43 15.33 -3.63 1.85
N PHE A 44 14.48 -2.62 2.02
CA PHE A 44 13.62 -2.48 3.19
C PHE A 44 12.48 -3.49 3.16
N ASP A 45 11.89 -3.73 1.98
CA ASP A 45 10.70 -4.56 1.85
C ASP A 45 10.98 -6.06 2.03
N ALA A 46 12.25 -6.51 1.95
CA ALA A 46 12.61 -7.91 2.07
C ALA A 46 13.77 -8.15 3.04
N ILE A 47 13.53 -9.01 4.04
CA ILE A 47 14.61 -9.55 4.88
C ILE A 47 15.07 -10.86 4.24
N VAL A 48 16.30 -10.86 3.75
CA VAL A 48 16.91 -12.01 3.08
C VAL A 48 17.77 -12.80 4.06
N ASN A 49 17.59 -14.12 4.10
CA ASN A 49 18.42 -15.06 4.84
C ASN A 49 18.96 -16.12 3.88
N ASN A 50 20.28 -16.29 3.81
CA ASN A 50 20.97 -17.23 2.90
C ASN A 50 20.54 -17.09 1.42
N GLY A 51 20.31 -15.86 0.95
CA GLY A 51 19.92 -15.60 -0.44
C GLY A 51 18.44 -15.89 -0.74
N THR A 52 17.63 -16.23 0.26
CA THR A 52 16.18 -16.43 0.13
C THR A 52 15.44 -15.37 0.94
N VAL A 53 14.33 -14.84 0.41
CA VAL A 53 13.46 -13.92 1.16
C VAL A 53 12.83 -14.69 2.32
N ALA A 54 13.23 -14.33 3.54
CA ALA A 54 12.72 -14.94 4.77
C ALA A 54 11.48 -14.20 5.29
N ILE A 55 11.42 -12.88 5.09
CA ILE A 55 10.29 -12.03 5.48
C ILE A 55 10.06 -11.02 4.36
N GLN A 56 8.81 -10.89 3.94
CA GLN A 56 8.33 -9.79 3.11
C GLN A 56 7.58 -8.80 4.00
N LEU A 57 8.02 -7.55 3.98
CA LEU A 57 7.35 -6.41 4.57
C LEU A 57 6.42 -5.81 3.53
N VAL A 58 5.20 -5.48 3.95
CA VAL A 58 4.19 -4.80 3.13
C VAL A 58 3.73 -3.59 3.91
N THR A 59 3.84 -2.43 3.28
CA THR A 59 3.39 -1.16 3.85
C THR A 59 1.91 -0.97 3.54
N LEU A 60 1.14 -0.69 4.59
CA LEU A 60 -0.26 -0.31 4.46
C LEU A 60 -0.34 1.22 4.44
N ILE A 61 -0.60 1.76 3.25
CA ILE A 61 -0.69 3.20 3.00
C ILE A 61 -2.16 3.63 3.13
N PRO A 62 -2.51 4.49 4.09
CA PRO A 62 -3.86 5.05 4.22
C PRO A 62 -4.18 5.89 2.99
N LEU A 63 -5.38 5.77 2.43
CA LEU A 63 -5.85 6.56 1.30
C LEU A 63 -7.12 7.33 1.63
N THR A 64 -7.22 8.56 1.13
CA THR A 64 -8.42 9.38 1.22
C THR A 64 -9.55 8.87 0.31
N GLY A 65 -10.75 9.43 0.42
CA GLY A 65 -11.86 9.10 -0.46
C GLY A 65 -11.57 9.44 -1.93
N THR A 66 -10.96 10.60 -2.18
CA THR A 66 -10.52 11.02 -3.52
C THR A 66 -9.47 10.09 -4.10
N GLU A 67 -8.45 9.77 -3.30
CA GLU A 67 -7.35 8.88 -3.69
C GLU A 67 -7.85 7.47 -4.05
N VAL A 68 -8.78 6.91 -3.27
CA VAL A 68 -9.43 5.62 -3.58
C VAL A 68 -10.17 5.68 -4.92
N ARG A 69 -10.98 6.73 -5.14
CA ARG A 69 -11.73 6.90 -6.41
C ARG A 69 -10.76 7.00 -7.59
N GLN A 70 -9.72 7.81 -7.46
CA GLN A 70 -8.71 8.01 -8.51
C GLN A 70 -7.99 6.70 -8.84
N ALA A 71 -7.55 5.95 -7.83
CA ALA A 71 -6.90 4.66 -8.01
C ALA A 71 -7.82 3.63 -8.69
N GLN A 72 -9.12 3.65 -8.39
CA GLN A 72 -10.12 2.78 -9.04
C GLN A 72 -10.41 3.16 -10.49
N THR A 73 -10.41 4.46 -10.83
CA THR A 73 -10.75 4.92 -12.19
C THR A 73 -9.56 4.93 -13.14
N SER A 74 -8.38 5.27 -12.62
CA SER A 74 -7.22 5.64 -13.44
C SER A 74 -5.99 4.77 -13.16
N GLY A 75 -6.05 3.88 -12.18
CA GLY A 75 -4.94 3.05 -11.76
C GLY A 75 -4.01 3.75 -10.76
N LEU A 76 -3.18 2.95 -10.12
CA LEU A 76 -2.30 3.35 -9.03
C LEU A 76 -1.19 4.31 -9.44
N ASP A 77 -0.70 4.22 -10.67
CA ASP A 77 0.36 5.08 -11.23
C ASP A 77 -0.01 6.58 -11.15
N THR A 78 -1.31 6.89 -11.22
CA THR A 78 -1.79 8.28 -11.13
C THR A 78 -1.71 8.85 -9.72
N LEU A 79 -1.69 7.99 -8.70
CA LEU A 79 -1.58 8.38 -7.30
C LEU A 79 -0.15 8.85 -6.99
N GLU A 80 0.84 8.17 -7.57
CA GLU A 80 2.26 8.51 -7.44
C GLU A 80 2.56 9.88 -8.06
N ALA A 81 1.91 10.22 -9.18
CA ALA A 81 2.10 11.48 -9.87
C ALA A 81 1.67 12.71 -9.05
N THR A 82 0.76 12.54 -8.09
CA THR A 82 0.26 13.62 -7.23
C THR A 82 1.12 13.90 -6.00
N ASP A 83 2.11 13.04 -5.70
CA ASP A 83 2.99 13.10 -4.51
C ASP A 83 2.27 13.49 -3.20
N PRO A 84 1.21 12.77 -2.82
CA PRO A 84 0.47 13.09 -1.60
C PRO A 84 1.31 12.79 -0.34
N ALA A 85 0.99 13.48 0.75
CA ALA A 85 1.60 13.21 2.06
C ALA A 85 1.08 11.88 2.66
N LEU A 86 1.51 10.74 2.09
CA LEU A 86 0.96 9.40 2.33
C LEU A 86 0.93 8.95 3.80
N LEU A 87 1.86 9.47 4.62
CA LEU A 87 1.95 9.16 6.05
C LEU A 87 1.12 10.10 6.94
N ASP A 88 0.57 11.19 6.40
CA ASP A 88 -0.34 12.07 7.12
C ASP A 88 -1.78 11.56 7.01
N VAL A 89 -2.28 10.94 8.07
CA VAL A 89 -3.66 10.42 8.16
C VAL A 89 -4.71 11.51 8.39
N THR A 90 -4.28 12.75 8.61
CA THR A 90 -5.16 13.91 8.82
C THR A 90 -5.31 14.77 7.57
N ARG A 91 -4.65 14.39 6.47
CA ARG A 91 -4.69 15.14 5.21
C ARG A 91 -6.10 15.25 4.67
N ALA A 92 -6.35 16.38 4.02
CA ALA A 92 -7.63 16.69 3.39
C ALA A 92 -7.83 15.87 2.10
N ASP A 93 -9.09 15.77 1.69
CA ASP A 93 -9.55 15.05 0.49
C ASP A 93 -9.31 15.82 -0.82
#